data_AF-A0A7V9HT96-F1
#
_entry.id   AF-A0A7V9HT96-F1
#
_cell.length_a   1.000
_cell.length_b   1.000
_cell.length_c   1.000
_cell.angle_alpha   90.00
_cell.angle_beta   90.00
_cell.angle_gamma   90.00
#
_symmetry.space_group_name_H-M   'P 1'
#
loop_
_entity.id
_entity.type
_entity.pdbx_description
1 polymer ?
#
loop_
_entity_poly.entity_id
_entity_poly.type
_entity_poly.pdbx_seq_one_letter_code
_entity_poly.pdbx_strand_id
1 'polypeptide(L)'
;MKHLYSIRFWATLMIAGLMATPVMTQGTAQERAASLRQQLAEVQAKQAELETRLQQLEEDLKSENIEKGLAGVGSTRPEELREQRRRQLEIEKKSVQTRLDQLATSRTRLETGIVEADAAAYHSSAGVNAGRTDKEAATKKPIRAQAATVTSPTVPRRGRRRNKPRPRRTRRGAFTP
;
A
#
# COMPACT_ATOMS: atom_id res chain seq x y z
N MET A 1 -0.79 -5.08 -47.56
CA MET A 1 -0.23 -5.94 -46.49
C MET A 1 1.06 -5.34 -45.89
N LYS A 2 1.02 -4.10 -45.39
CA LYS A 2 2.23 -3.42 -44.82
C LYS A 2 2.02 -2.87 -43.40
N HIS A 3 0.80 -2.93 -42.86
CA HIS A 3 0.48 -2.37 -41.53
C HIS A 3 0.48 -3.42 -40.39
N LEU A 4 0.64 -4.71 -40.71
CA LEU A 4 0.63 -5.78 -39.70
C LEU A 4 1.99 -6.03 -39.02
N TYR A 5 3.09 -5.51 -39.58
CA TYR A 5 4.43 -5.65 -39.01
C TYR A 5 4.85 -4.48 -38.10
N SER A 6 4.19 -3.32 -38.19
CA SER A 6 4.55 -2.14 -37.40
C SER A 6 4.10 -2.27 -35.92
N ILE A 7 3.00 -2.98 -35.66
CA ILE A 7 2.46 -3.19 -34.31
C ILE A 7 3.26 -4.25 -33.52
N ARG A 8 3.87 -5.22 -34.21
CA ARG A 8 4.68 -6.26 -33.54
C ARG A 8 6.07 -5.78 -33.15
N PHE A 9 6.59 -4.74 -33.80
CA PHE A 9 7.91 -4.18 -33.47
C PHE A 9 7.86 -3.23 -32.26
N TRP A 10 6.72 -2.56 -32.04
CA TRP A 10 6.51 -1.71 -30.87
C TRP A 10 6.21 -2.51 -29.58
N ALA A 11 5.65 -3.72 -29.71
CA ALA A 11 5.33 -4.57 -28.56
C ALA A 11 6.56 -5.22 -27.90
N THR A 12 7.67 -5.38 -28.63
CA THR A 12 8.93 -5.94 -28.08
C THR A 12 9.84 -4.89 -27.47
N LEU A 13 9.69 -3.61 -27.82
CA LEU A 13 10.51 -2.52 -27.25
C LEU A 13 9.98 -2.02 -25.89
N MET A 14 8.78 -2.45 -25.49
CA MET A 14 8.13 -2.13 -24.20
C MET A 14 8.31 -3.25 -23.15
N ILE A 15 9.36 -4.07 -23.28
CA ILE A 15 9.70 -5.15 -22.32
C ILE A 15 11.11 -4.96 -21.71
N ALA A 16 11.83 -3.89 -22.06
CA ALA A 16 13.21 -3.66 -21.61
C ALA A 16 13.39 -2.39 -20.74
N GLY A 17 12.33 -1.92 -20.10
CA GLY A 17 12.37 -0.71 -19.26
C GLY A 17 11.94 -0.99 -17.83
N LEU A 18 12.86 -0.80 -16.89
CA LEU A 18 12.61 -0.59 -15.46
C LEU A 18 12.53 -1.83 -14.55
N MET A 19 13.60 -2.63 -14.55
CA MET A 19 14.07 -3.23 -13.29
C MET A 19 15.10 -2.28 -12.69
N ALA A 20 14.61 -1.19 -12.08
CA ALA A 20 15.39 -0.44 -11.11
C ALA A 20 15.58 -1.34 -9.90
N THR A 21 16.64 -2.16 -9.95
CA THR A 21 17.14 -2.81 -8.74
C THR A 21 17.46 -1.68 -7.76
N PRO A 22 16.92 -1.69 -6.52
CA PRO A 22 17.50 -0.85 -5.50
C PRO A 22 18.92 -1.37 -5.33
N VAL A 23 19.89 -0.64 -5.89
CA VAL A 23 21.25 -0.70 -5.41
C VAL A 23 21.10 -0.43 -3.92
N MET A 24 21.25 -1.48 -3.12
CA MET A 24 21.47 -1.33 -1.69
C MET A 24 22.85 -0.71 -1.59
N THR A 25 22.94 0.59 -1.84
CA THR A 25 24.10 1.38 -1.51
C THR A 25 24.26 1.18 -0.02
N GLN A 26 25.31 0.45 0.36
CA GLN A 26 25.79 0.42 1.72
C GLN A 26 26.40 1.78 2.01
N GLY A 27 25.57 2.84 1.96
CA GLY A 27 25.91 4.12 2.54
C GLY A 27 26.25 3.89 4.00
N THR A 28 27.19 4.69 4.50
CA THR A 28 27.62 4.61 5.90
C THR A 28 26.39 4.58 6.83
N ALA A 29 26.49 3.94 8.00
CA ALA A 29 25.36 3.89 8.94
C ALA A 29 24.79 5.29 9.24
N GLN A 30 25.66 6.32 9.18
CA GLN A 30 25.32 7.73 9.26
C GLN A 30 24.45 8.23 8.09
N GLU A 31 24.79 7.91 6.84
CA GLU A 31 23.98 8.27 5.66
C GLU A 31 22.60 7.63 5.71
N ARG A 32 22.51 6.38 6.19
CA ARG A 32 21.23 5.69 6.38
C ARG A 32 20.37 6.43 7.41
N ALA A 33 20.93 6.79 8.56
CA ALA A 33 20.20 7.58 9.56
C ALA A 33 19.75 8.95 9.01
N ALA A 34 20.58 9.63 8.20
CA ALA A 34 20.23 10.89 7.56
C ALA A 34 19.05 10.74 6.58
N SER A 35 19.09 9.73 5.71
CA SER A 35 17.98 9.45 4.77
C SER A 35 16.66 9.09 5.46
N LEU A 36 16.70 8.32 6.56
CA LEU A 36 15.51 8.00 7.34
C LEU A 36 14.90 9.25 8.00
N ARG A 37 15.74 10.17 8.50
CA ARG A 37 15.27 11.46 9.04
C ARG A 37 14.61 12.32 7.97
N GLN A 38 15.15 12.34 6.75
CA GLN A 38 14.52 13.04 5.64
C GLN A 38 13.14 12.46 5.33
N GLN A 39 13.02 11.14 5.24
CA GLN A 39 11.73 10.46 5.03
C GLN A 39 10.74 10.77 6.16
N LEU A 40 11.22 10.82 7.41
CA LEU A 40 10.39 11.18 8.56
C LEU A 40 9.85 12.61 8.43
N ALA A 41 10.68 13.58 8.02
CA ALA A 41 10.24 14.95 7.79
C ALA A 41 9.19 15.04 6.67
N GLU A 42 9.37 14.30 5.57
CA GLU A 42 8.38 14.23 4.49
C GLU A 42 7.04 13.62 4.94
N VAL A 43 7.08 12.56 5.77
CA VAL A 43 5.87 11.96 6.34
C VAL A 43 5.16 12.94 7.28
N GLN A 44 5.90 13.66 8.12
CA GLN A 44 5.34 14.67 9.02
C GLN A 44 4.70 15.84 8.25
N ALA A 45 5.33 16.29 7.17
CA ALA A 45 4.75 17.33 6.31
C ALA A 45 3.40 16.88 5.72
N LYS A 46 3.33 15.64 5.22
CA LYS A 46 2.08 15.04 4.71
C LYS A 46 1.02 14.86 5.79
N GLN A 47 1.42 14.53 7.03
CA GLN A 47 0.52 14.45 8.16
C GLN A 47 -0.12 15.82 8.45
N ALA A 48 0.68 16.88 8.53
CA ALA A 48 0.18 18.23 8.78
C ALA A 48 -0.80 18.73 7.69
N GLU A 49 -0.51 18.41 6.42
CA GLU A 49 -1.41 18.70 5.30
C GLU A 49 -2.77 17.98 5.46
N LEU A 50 -2.73 16.68 5.76
CA LEU A 50 -3.95 15.88 5.94
C LEU A 50 -4.73 16.25 7.21
N GLU A 51 -4.05 16.66 8.28
CA GLU A 51 -4.67 17.19 9.50
C GLU A 51 -5.42 18.49 9.20
N THR A 52 -4.80 19.39 8.43
CA THR A 52 -5.46 20.62 7.97
C THR A 52 -6.71 20.29 7.13
N ARG A 53 -6.60 19.30 6.24
CA ARG A 53 -7.75 18.84 5.43
C ARG A 53 -8.84 18.22 6.29
N LEU A 54 -8.49 17.49 7.34
CA LEU A 54 -9.44 16.92 8.29
C LEU A 54 -10.19 18.03 9.02
N GLN A 55 -9.50 19.06 9.50
CA GLN A 55 -10.13 20.20 10.15
C GLN A 55 -11.11 20.92 9.21
N GLN A 56 -10.73 21.15 7.96
CA GLN A 56 -11.64 21.70 6.94
C GLN A 56 -12.90 20.84 6.77
N LEU A 57 -12.75 19.51 6.68
CA LEU A 57 -13.89 18.60 6.55
C LEU A 57 -14.79 18.60 7.79
N GLU A 58 -14.23 18.79 8.99
CA GLU A 58 -14.99 18.93 10.23
C GLU A 58 -15.78 20.25 10.29
N GLU A 59 -15.21 21.32 9.74
CA GLU A 59 -15.92 22.57 9.55
C GLU A 59 -17.02 22.43 8.51
N ASP A 60 -16.74 21.83 7.35
CA ASP A 60 -17.71 21.60 6.28
C ASP A 60 -18.88 20.69 6.73
N LEU A 61 -18.64 19.79 7.68
CA LEU A 61 -19.68 18.92 8.27
C LEU A 61 -20.69 19.66 9.15
N LYS A 62 -20.40 20.90 9.57
CA LYS A 62 -21.34 21.71 10.34
C LYS A 62 -22.59 21.99 9.49
N SER A 63 -23.77 21.88 10.09
CA SER A 63 -25.06 22.08 9.41
C SER A 63 -25.12 23.43 8.69
N GLU A 64 -24.62 24.49 9.32
CA GLU A 64 -24.55 25.83 8.74
C GLU A 64 -23.78 25.87 7.41
N ASN A 65 -22.66 25.14 7.31
CA ASN A 65 -21.83 25.11 6.10
C ASN A 65 -22.44 24.24 5.00
N ILE A 66 -23.10 23.14 5.38
CA ILE A 66 -23.88 22.32 4.44
C ILE A 66 -25.01 23.15 3.83
N GLU A 67 -25.75 23.91 4.65
CA GLU A 67 -26.82 24.78 4.17
C GLU A 67 -26.32 25.89 3.25
N LYS A 68 -25.20 26.54 3.61
CA LYS A 68 -24.54 27.52 2.74
C LYS A 68 -24.13 26.94 1.39
N GLY A 69 -23.59 25.72 1.38
CA GLY A 69 -23.20 25.02 0.14
C GLY A 69 -24.38 24.58 -0.73
N LEU A 70 -25.56 24.43 -0.14
CA LEU A 70 -26.81 24.07 -0.83
C LEU A 70 -27.69 25.29 -1.13
N ALA A 71 -27.31 26.49 -0.67
CA ALA A 71 -28.05 27.70 -0.92
C ALA A 71 -28.17 27.96 -2.43
N GLY A 72 -29.39 28.17 -2.92
CA GLY A 72 -29.66 28.38 -4.35
C GLY A 72 -29.86 27.09 -5.17
N VAL A 73 -29.74 25.91 -4.57
CA VAL A 73 -30.15 24.67 -5.23
C VAL A 73 -31.67 24.56 -5.22
N GLY A 74 -32.31 24.82 -6.35
CA GLY A 74 -33.77 24.76 -6.55
C GLY A 74 -34.34 23.34 -6.59
N SER A 75 -34.01 22.49 -5.60
CA SER A 75 -34.52 21.13 -5.48
C SER A 75 -35.85 21.09 -4.73
N THR A 76 -36.71 20.16 -5.10
CA THR A 76 -37.97 19.87 -4.39
C THR A 76 -37.75 19.10 -3.09
N ARG A 77 -36.53 18.61 -2.82
CA ARG A 77 -36.17 17.83 -1.61
C ARG A 77 -34.84 18.31 -1.00
N PRO A 78 -34.86 19.40 -0.21
CA PRO A 78 -33.65 19.92 0.43
C PRO A 78 -33.07 18.96 1.48
N GLU A 79 -33.91 18.19 2.18
CA GLU A 79 -33.42 17.25 3.21
C GLU A 79 -32.58 16.11 2.64
N GLU A 80 -33.03 15.50 1.54
CA GLU A 80 -32.25 14.44 0.88
C GLU A 80 -30.89 14.96 0.41
N LEU A 81 -30.82 16.19 -0.10
CA LEU A 81 -29.55 16.80 -0.53
C LEU A 81 -28.61 17.06 0.65
N ARG A 82 -29.13 17.55 1.79
CA ARG A 82 -28.32 17.74 3.00
C ARG A 82 -27.77 16.42 3.51
N GLU A 83 -28.60 15.37 3.57
CA GLU A 83 -28.16 14.05 3.97
C GLU A 83 -27.10 13.49 3.01
N GLN A 84 -27.29 13.62 1.70
CA GLN A 84 -26.30 13.19 0.72
C GLN A 84 -24.97 13.93 0.91
N ARG A 85 -25.02 15.26 1.06
CA ARG A 85 -23.82 16.08 1.28
C ARG A 85 -23.11 15.68 2.57
N ARG A 86 -23.86 15.47 3.66
CA ARG A 86 -23.31 15.00 4.95
C ARG A 86 -22.63 13.65 4.79
N ARG A 87 -23.30 12.67 4.15
CA ARG A 87 -22.73 11.34 3.92
C ARG A 87 -21.44 11.40 3.09
N GLN A 88 -21.39 12.26 2.07
CA GLN A 88 -20.16 12.47 1.28
C GLN A 88 -19.02 12.97 2.15
N LEU A 89 -19.25 14.03 2.93
CA LEU A 89 -18.23 14.59 3.83
C LEU A 89 -17.80 13.61 4.93
N GLU A 90 -18.72 12.78 5.45
CA GLU A 90 -18.40 11.73 6.42
C GLU A 90 -17.52 10.62 5.80
N ILE A 91 -17.76 10.25 4.55
CA ILE A 91 -16.93 9.28 3.81
C ILE A 91 -15.54 9.88 3.57
N GLU A 92 -15.46 11.13 3.14
CA GLU A 92 -14.19 11.83 2.94
C GLU A 92 -13.40 11.92 4.25
N LYS A 93 -14.04 12.34 5.35
CA LYS A 93 -13.42 12.40 6.68
C LYS A 93 -12.83 11.05 7.09
N LYS A 94 -13.60 9.97 6.97
CA LYS A 94 -13.13 8.60 7.29
C LYS A 94 -11.94 8.20 6.41
N SER A 95 -11.95 8.57 5.14
CA SER A 95 -10.85 8.28 4.23
C SER A 95 -9.56 9.02 4.61
N VAL A 96 -9.67 10.28 5.03
CA VAL A 96 -8.53 11.09 5.49
C VAL A 96 -7.99 10.57 6.82
N GLN A 97 -8.87 10.21 7.76
CA GLN A 97 -8.48 9.57 9.03
C GLN A 97 -7.71 8.27 8.78
N THR A 98 -8.20 7.41 7.88
CA THR A 98 -7.50 6.17 7.53
C THR A 98 -6.10 6.43 6.96
N ARG A 99 -5.92 7.48 6.16
CA ARG A 99 -4.60 7.87 5.63
C ARG A 99 -3.68 8.39 6.75
N LEU A 100 -4.22 9.17 7.68
CA LEU A 100 -3.45 9.63 8.85
C LEU A 100 -2.98 8.46 9.71
N ASP A 101 -3.83 7.45 9.96
CA ASP A 101 -3.46 6.25 10.72
C ASP A 101 -2.32 5.45 10.04
N GLN A 102 -2.37 5.34 8.71
CA GLN A 102 -1.31 4.71 7.92
C GLN A 102 0.01 5.48 8.00
N LEU A 103 -0.05 6.81 7.93
CA LEU A 103 1.14 7.66 8.11
C LEU A 103 1.67 7.59 9.53
N ALA A 104 0.81 7.54 10.56
CA ALA A 104 1.23 7.39 11.96
C ALA A 104 1.99 6.07 12.16
N THR A 105 1.47 4.98 11.61
CA THR A 105 2.16 3.68 11.62
C THR A 105 3.51 3.75 10.91
N SER A 106 3.57 4.45 9.77
CA SER A 106 4.80 4.62 8.99
C SER A 106 5.84 5.45 9.76
N ARG A 107 5.39 6.52 10.43
CA ARG A 107 6.22 7.37 11.28
C ARG A 107 6.84 6.57 12.42
N THR A 108 6.07 5.77 13.15
CA THR A 108 6.61 4.94 14.25
C THR A 108 7.67 3.95 13.74
N ARG A 109 7.47 3.37 12.55
CA ARG A 109 8.48 2.49 11.92
C ARG A 109 9.76 3.24 11.56
N LEU A 110 9.64 4.44 11.00
CA LEU A 110 10.80 5.29 10.68
C LEU A 110 11.54 5.73 11.94
N GLU A 111 10.84 6.15 12.99
CA GLU A 111 11.42 6.51 14.28
C GLU A 111 12.22 5.33 14.87
N THR A 112 11.64 4.13 14.86
CA THR A 112 12.34 2.91 15.30
C THR A 112 13.59 2.63 14.45
N GLY A 113 13.47 2.75 13.12
CA GLY A 113 14.60 2.55 12.20
C GLY A 113 15.72 3.58 12.36
N ILE A 114 15.39 4.84 12.71
CA ILE A 114 16.38 5.88 13.01
C ILE A 114 17.16 5.51 14.27
N VAL A 115 16.47 5.12 15.35
CA VAL A 115 17.12 4.70 16.61
C VAL A 115 18.07 3.53 16.37
N GLU A 116 17.64 2.55 15.57
CA GLU A 116 18.45 1.38 15.23
C GLU A 116 19.66 1.74 14.36
N ALA A 117 19.48 2.62 13.36
CA ALA A 117 20.55 3.11 12.51
C ALA A 117 21.58 3.96 13.29
N ASP A 118 21.13 4.80 14.22
CA ASP A 118 21.99 5.61 15.10
C ASP A 118 22.81 4.72 16.04
N ALA A 119 22.21 3.68 16.62
CA ALA A 119 22.93 2.70 17.42
C ALA A 119 24.01 1.98 16.59
N ALA A 120 23.69 1.56 15.37
CA ALA A 120 24.66 0.94 14.47
C ALA A 120 25.81 1.88 14.07
N ALA A 121 25.51 3.16 13.84
CA ALA A 121 26.50 4.19 13.58
C ALA A 121 27.44 4.39 14.78
N TYR A 122 26.88 4.44 15.99
CA TYR A 122 27.65 4.53 17.22
C TYR A 122 28.55 3.31 17.43
N HIS A 123 28.06 2.09 17.21
CA HIS A 123 28.88 0.88 17.32
C HIS A 123 30.02 0.83 16.29
N SER A 124 29.79 1.40 15.10
CA SER A 124 30.79 1.48 14.03
C SER A 124 31.87 2.51 14.34
N SER A 125 31.50 3.66 14.93
CA SER A 125 32.46 4.69 15.34
C SER A 125 33.23 4.34 16.61
N ALA A 126 32.60 3.62 17.55
CA ALA A 126 33.24 3.14 18.78
C ALA A 126 34.15 1.92 18.58
N GLY A 127 34.31 1.43 17.33
CA GLY A 127 35.18 0.28 17.03
C GLY A 127 34.68 -1.08 17.56
N VAL A 128 33.46 -1.13 18.09
CA VAL A 128 32.90 -2.33 18.77
C VAL A 128 32.68 -3.49 17.79
N ASN A 129 32.58 -3.22 16.49
CA ASN A 129 32.45 -4.25 15.45
C ASN A 129 33.78 -4.85 14.97
N ALA A 130 34.95 -4.32 15.38
CA ALA A 130 36.25 -4.85 14.97
C ALA A 130 36.62 -6.19 15.64
N GLY A 131 35.88 -6.63 16.67
CA GLY A 131 36.18 -7.87 17.42
C GLY A 131 35.23 -9.05 17.17
N ARG A 132 34.20 -8.91 16.33
CA ARG A 132 33.17 -9.97 16.10
C ARG A 132 33.28 -10.70 14.77
N THR A 133 33.96 -10.15 13.77
CA THR A 133 34.07 -10.77 12.43
C THR A 133 34.90 -12.05 12.40
N ASP A 134 35.75 -12.27 13.41
CA ASP A 134 36.77 -13.32 13.34
C ASP A 134 36.34 -14.62 14.04
N LYS A 135 35.24 -14.60 14.81
CA LYS A 135 34.78 -15.78 15.59
C LYS A 135 33.54 -16.49 15.03
N GLU A 136 32.82 -15.91 14.08
CA GLU A 136 31.60 -16.50 13.52
C GLU A 136 31.82 -17.22 12.17
N ALA A 137 33.04 -17.20 11.62
CA ALA A 137 33.41 -17.93 10.40
C ALA A 137 33.90 -19.37 10.65
N ALA A 138 34.12 -19.78 11.91
CA ALA A 138 34.82 -21.04 12.24
C ALA A 138 33.94 -22.25 12.61
N THR A 139 32.60 -22.15 12.62
CA THR A 139 31.71 -23.25 13.08
C THR A 139 30.66 -23.72 12.09
N LYS A 140 30.86 -23.54 10.77
CA LYS A 140 30.09 -24.27 9.74
C LYS A 140 30.96 -25.33 9.06
N LYS A 141 31.15 -26.48 9.72
CA LYS A 141 31.53 -27.72 9.03
C LYS A 141 30.32 -28.28 8.27
N PRO A 142 30.48 -28.75 7.01
CA PRO A 142 29.39 -29.31 6.23
C PRO A 142 29.17 -30.78 6.64
N ILE A 143 27.96 -31.12 7.09
CA ILE A 143 27.56 -32.53 7.22
C ILE A 143 26.80 -32.90 5.94
N ARG A 144 27.47 -33.65 5.07
CA ARG A 144 26.90 -34.33 3.91
C ARG A 144 26.62 -35.79 4.28
N ALA A 145 25.39 -36.20 3.95
CA ALA A 145 24.89 -37.56 3.67
C ALA A 145 24.61 -38.53 4.84
N GLN A 146 23.31 -38.86 4.96
CA GLN A 146 22.70 -40.22 4.91
C GLN A 146 21.16 -39.99 4.93
N ALA A 147 20.41 -40.21 3.84
CA ALA A 147 19.75 -41.48 3.44
C ALA A 147 19.07 -42.18 4.65
N ALA A 148 17.78 -42.53 4.70
CA ALA A 148 16.72 -42.63 3.71
C ALA A 148 15.34 -42.74 4.42
N THR A 149 14.28 -42.76 3.59
CA THR A 149 12.93 -43.31 3.82
C THR A 149 11.90 -42.55 4.67
N VAL A 150 10.65 -42.64 4.19
CA VAL A 150 9.33 -42.45 4.84
C VAL A 150 8.54 -41.19 4.41
N THR A 151 7.84 -41.38 3.30
CA THR A 151 6.38 -41.14 3.10
C THR A 151 5.84 -39.70 3.10
N SER A 152 5.48 -39.27 1.90
CA SER A 152 4.56 -38.16 1.60
C SER A 152 3.22 -38.27 2.35
N PRO A 153 2.68 -37.15 2.85
CA PRO A 153 1.24 -36.92 2.88
C PRO A 153 0.92 -35.71 2.00
N THR A 154 0.50 -35.94 0.75
CA THR A 154 -0.93 -36.02 0.38
C THR A 154 -1.70 -34.76 0.78
N VAL A 155 -1.77 -33.84 -0.19
CA VAL A 155 -2.67 -32.69 -0.26
C VAL A 155 -4.13 -33.15 -0.16
N PRO A 156 -4.94 -32.64 0.78
CA PRO A 156 -6.39 -32.80 0.70
C PRO A 156 -6.99 -31.79 -0.29
N ARG A 157 -7.28 -32.32 -1.48
CA ARG A 157 -8.14 -31.74 -2.51
C ARG A 157 -9.61 -31.95 -2.12
N ARG A 158 -10.29 -30.91 -1.59
CA ARG A 158 -11.77 -30.84 -1.46
C ARG A 158 -12.16 -29.39 -1.15
N GLY A 159 -13.09 -28.71 -1.83
CA GLY A 159 -14.05 -29.18 -2.82
C GLY A 159 -14.63 -28.06 -3.67
N ARG A 160 -15.06 -28.49 -4.86
CA ARG A 160 -15.96 -27.82 -5.81
C ARG A 160 -17.03 -26.99 -5.10
N ARG A 161 -16.95 -25.65 -5.19
CA ARG A 161 -18.14 -24.80 -5.12
C ARG A 161 -18.78 -24.74 -6.50
N ARG A 162 -19.98 -25.31 -6.56
CA ARG A 162 -20.88 -25.42 -7.73
C ARG A 162 -21.11 -24.05 -8.37
N ASN A 163 -20.74 -23.91 -9.63
CA ASN A 163 -21.33 -22.92 -10.53
C ASN A 163 -22.83 -23.20 -10.63
N LYS A 164 -23.66 -22.28 -10.13
CA LYS A 164 -25.11 -22.26 -10.42
C LYS A 164 -25.28 -21.75 -11.86
N PRO A 165 -25.90 -22.52 -12.77
CA PRO A 165 -26.28 -21.99 -14.08
C PRO A 165 -27.45 -21.00 -13.92
N ARG A 166 -27.32 -19.84 -14.59
CA ARG A 166 -28.38 -18.83 -14.72
C ARG A 166 -29.56 -19.42 -15.50
N PRO A 167 -30.82 -19.19 -15.09
CA PRO A 167 -31.97 -19.60 -15.90
C PRO A 167 -32.03 -18.76 -17.18
N ARG A 168 -31.91 -19.46 -18.31
CA ARG A 168 -32.09 -18.97 -19.67
C ARG A 168 -33.59 -18.70 -19.86
N ARG A 169 -34.01 -17.44 -19.73
CA ARG A 169 -35.40 -17.03 -19.94
C ARG A 169 -35.78 -17.36 -21.39
N THR A 170 -36.60 -18.39 -21.54
CA THR A 170 -37.14 -18.86 -22.81
C THR A 170 -38.02 -17.78 -23.41
N ARG A 171 -37.62 -17.36 -24.59
CA ARG A 171 -38.41 -16.63 -25.58
C ARG A 171 -39.51 -17.57 -26.07
N ARG A 172 -40.73 -17.42 -25.56
CA ARG A 172 -42.01 -17.75 -26.21
C ARG A 172 -42.80 -16.43 -26.17
N GLY A 173 -43.26 -15.82 -27.26
CA GLY A 173 -43.72 -16.41 -28.50
C GLY A 173 -45.23 -16.67 -28.40
N ALA A 174 -46.02 -15.60 -28.48
CA ALA A 174 -47.43 -15.50 -28.86
C ALA A 174 -47.72 -13.97 -28.89
N PHE A 175 -48.04 -13.25 -29.97
CA PHE A 175 -48.54 -13.50 -31.33
C PHE A 175 -49.79 -14.37 -31.40
N THR A 176 -50.95 -13.74 -31.32
CA THR A 176 -52.12 -13.91 -32.19
C THR A 176 -53.13 -12.77 -31.89
N PRO A 177 -54.06 -12.47 -32.82
CA PRO A 177 -54.45 -11.12 -33.26
C PRO A 177 -55.38 -10.34 -32.34
#